data_AF-A0A4U4E4E5-F1
#
_entry.id   AF-A0A4U4E4E5-F1
#
_cell.length_a   1.000
_cell.length_b   1.000
_cell.length_c   1.000
_cell.angle_alpha   90.00
_cell.angle_beta   90.00
_cell.angle_gamma   90.00
#
_symmetry.space_group_name_H-M   'P 1'
#
loop_
_entity.id
_entity.type
_entity.pdbx_description
1 polymer ?
#
loop_
_entity_poly.entity_id
_entity_poly.type
_entity_poly.pdbx_seq_one_letter_code
_entity_poly.pdbx_strand_id
1 'polypeptide(L)' 'MLKKTMLVLGSISLGVLGFSPMLLSVIGKNNSKGELKLNPNYYNSPNEPMFISEKQNDGQDK' A
#
# COMPACT_ATOMS: atom_id res chain seq x y z
N MET A 1 -3.90 -2.84 41.72
CA MET A 1 -4.72 -2.79 40.48
C MET A 1 -4.12 -1.87 39.40
N LEU A 2 -3.60 -0.69 39.75
CA LEU A 2 -3.03 0.29 38.81
C LEU A 2 -1.98 -0.24 37.82
N LYS A 3 -1.08 -1.13 38.28
CA LYS A 3 -0.04 -1.75 37.43
C LYS A 3 -0.62 -2.65 36.33
N LYS A 4 -1.71 -3.36 36.59
CA LYS A 4 -2.40 -4.19 35.59
C LYS A 4 -3.06 -3.30 34.52
N THR A 5 -3.69 -2.21 34.94
CA THR A 5 -4.29 -1.24 34.01
C THR A 5 -3.25 -0.58 33.11
N MET A 6 -2.10 -0.17 33.66
CA MET A 6 -0.97 0.35 32.87
C MET A 6 -0.43 -0.67 31.86
N LEU A 7 -0.34 -1.94 32.26
CA LEU A 7 0.12 -3.00 31.36
C LEU A 7 -0.86 -3.21 30.19
N VAL A 8 -2.16 -3.17 30.46
CA VAL A 8 -3.22 -3.28 29.44
C VAL A 8 -3.23 -2.07 28.51
N LEU A 9 -3.08 -0.85 29.06
CA LEU A 9 -3.04 0.36 28.23
C LEU A 9 -1.79 0.38 27.34
N GLY A 10 -0.66 -0.07 27.89
CA GLY A 10 0.60 -0.24 27.17
C GLY A 10 0.47 -1.25 26.03
N SER A 11 -0.11 -2.41 26.28
CA SER A 11 -0.27 -3.45 25.24
C SER A 11 -1.21 -3.03 24.12
N ILE A 12 -2.30 -2.32 24.41
CA ILE A 12 -3.20 -1.77 23.40
C ILE A 12 -2.47 -0.73 22.55
N SER A 13 -1.73 0.19 23.19
CA SER A 13 -0.95 1.21 22.49
C SER A 13 0.12 0.58 21.59
N LEU A 14 0.82 -0.44 22.08
CA LEU A 14 1.83 -1.16 21.32
C LEU A 14 1.22 -1.92 20.14
N GLY A 15 0.03 -2.50 20.32
CA GLY A 15 -0.73 -3.14 19.24
C GLY A 15 -1.08 -2.14 18.14
N VAL A 16 -1.63 -0.97 18.49
CA VAL A 16 -1.98 0.08 17.51
C VAL A 16 -0.74 0.59 16.79
N LEU A 17 0.36 0.87 17.50
CA LEU A 17 1.61 1.34 16.90
C LEU A 17 2.25 0.29 15.98
N GLY A 18 2.30 -0.98 16.41
CA GLY A 18 2.85 -2.09 15.64
C GLY A 18 2.02 -2.44 14.41
N PHE A 19 0.70 -2.24 14.46
CA PHE A 19 -0.20 -2.47 13.33
C PHE A 19 -0.41 -1.23 12.44
N SER A 20 0.05 -0.05 12.87
CA SER A 20 -0.13 1.20 12.14
C SER A 20 0.38 1.18 10.69
N PRO A 21 1.54 0.59 10.35
CA PRO A 21 2.00 0.55 8.96
C PRO A 21 1.10 -0.31 8.08
N MET A 22 0.55 -1.40 8.63
CA MET A 22 -0.38 -2.29 7.93
C MET A 22 -1.74 -1.60 7.69
N LEU A 23 -2.27 -0.89 8.69
CA LEU A 23 -3.52 -0.12 8.55
C LEU A 23 -3.36 1.01 7.53
N LEU A 24 -2.22 1.71 7.55
CA LEU A 24 -1.89 2.73 6.55
C LEU A 24 -1.77 2.15 5.14
N SER A 25 -1.27 0.92 4.99
CA SER A 25 -1.22 0.24 3.68
C SER A 25 -2.63 -0.06 3.13
N VAL A 26 -3.56 -0.48 3.99
CA VAL A 26 -4.97 -0.73 3.59
C VAL A 26 -5.71 0.56 3.27
N ILE A 27 -5.52 1.62 4.07
CA ILE A 27 -6.19 2.93 3.88
C ILE A 27 -5.53 3.78 2.78
N GLY A 28 -4.24 3.55 2.51
CA GLY A 28 -3.50 4.20 1.43
C GLY A 28 -3.81 3.60 0.05
N LYS A 29 -4.30 2.35 -0.01
CA LYS A 29 -4.66 1.66 -1.25
C LYS A 29 -5.69 2.44 -2.08
N ASN A 30 -6.60 3.17 -1.43
CA ASN A 30 -7.66 3.98 -2.03
C ASN A 30 -7.23 5.42 -2.38
N ASN A 31 -6.02 5.85 -1.99
CA ASN A 31 -5.47 7.18 -2.32
C ASN A 31 -4.33 7.12 -3.36
N SER A 32 -3.87 5.92 -3.73
CA SER A 32 -2.90 5.73 -4.80
C SER A 32 -3.53 6.07 -6.15
N LYS A 33 -3.07 7.17 -6.75
CA LYS A 33 -3.41 7.60 -8.11
C LYS A 33 -3.09 6.45 -9.11
N GLY A 34 -4.10 5.65 -9.42
CA GLY A 34 -4.04 4.54 -10.37
C GLY A 34 -3.48 3.28 -9.71
N GLU A 35 -4.25 2.19 -9.73
CA GLU A 35 -3.73 0.89 -9.34
C GLU A 35 -2.52 0.56 -10.22
N LEU A 36 -1.39 0.21 -9.59
CA LEU A 36 -0.23 -0.34 -10.31
C LEU A 36 -0.64 -1.72 -10.82
N LYS A 37 -0.82 -1.82 -12.13
CA LYS A 37 -1.09 -3.09 -12.82
C LYS A 37 0.22 -3.64 -13.37
N LEU A 38 0.31 -4.96 -13.43
CA LEU A 38 1.41 -5.62 -14.15
C LEU A 38 1.32 -5.24 -15.63
N ASN A 39 2.46 -4.87 -16.22
CA ASN A 39 2.53 -4.59 -17.64
C ASN A 39 2.41 -5.92 -18.43
N PRO A 40 1.36 -6.13 -19.24
CA PRO A 40 1.24 -7.35 -20.04
C PRO A 40 2.37 -7.48 -21.09
N ASN A 41 3.01 -6.35 -21.44
CA ASN A 41 4.08 -6.29 -22.42
C ASN A 41 5.48 -6.39 -21.81
N TYR A 42 5.61 -6.67 -20.52
CA TYR A 42 6.90 -6.64 -19.80
C TYR A 42 8.01 -7.46 -20.47
N TYR A 43 7.67 -8.57 -21.13
CA TYR A 43 8.65 -9.44 -21.79
C TYR A 43 8.86 -9.15 -23.28
N ASN A 44 8.20 -8.13 -23.83
CA ASN A 44 8.30 -7.81 -25.26
C ASN A 44 9.57 -7.02 -25.58
N SER A 45 10.13 -6.28 -24.62
CA SER A 45 11.36 -5.50 -24.79
C SER A 45 12.10 -5.32 -23.46
N PRO A 46 13.45 -5.26 -23.45
CA PRO A 46 14.25 -5.09 -22.23
C PRO A 46 13.95 -3.82 -21.43
N ASN A 47 13.33 -2.82 -22.06
CA ASN A 47 13.08 -1.50 -21.47
C ASN A 47 11.65 -1.32 -20.97
N GLU A 48 10.81 -2.37 -21.04
CA GLU A 48 9.43 -2.31 -20.57
C GLU A 48 9.38 -2.29 -19.04
N PRO A 49 8.64 -1.36 -18.41
CA PRO A 49 8.48 -1.34 -16.97
C PRO A 49 7.63 -2.52 -16.49
N MET A 50 7.96 -3.08 -15.33
CA MET A 50 7.22 -4.20 -14.73
C MET A 50 5.79 -3.82 -14.31
N PHE A 51 5.61 -2.57 -13.89
CA PHE A 51 4.32 -2.04 -13.46
C PHE A 51 3.96 -0.78 -14.25
N ILE A 52 2.70 -0.66 -14.61
CA ILE A 52 2.11 0.51 -15.27
C ILE A 52 0.96 1.06 -14.42
N SER A 53 0.76 2.38 -14.43
CA SER A 53 -0.40 3.00 -13.79
C SER A 53 -1.56 3.04 -14.78
N GLU A 54 -2.79 2.75 -14.35
CA GLU A 54 -3.99 2.85 -15.21
C GLU A 54 -4.10 4.21 -15.92
N LYS A 55 -3.66 5.30 -15.30
CA LYS A 55 -3.73 6.64 -15.88
C LYS A 55 -2.78 6.88 -17.06
N GLN A 56 -1.87 5.95 -17.32
CA GLN A 56 -0.90 6.06 -18.41
C GLN A 56 -1.43 5.47 -19.74
N ASN A 57 -2.46 4.63 -19.69
CA ASN A 57 -3.04 4.02 -20.90
C ASN A 57 -4.06 4.92 -21.63
N ASP A 58 -4.61 5.97 -20.99
CA ASP A 58 -5.53 6.92 -21.64
C ASP A 58 -4.83 7.93 -22.59
N GLY A 59 -3.51 7.81 -22.80
CA GLY A 59 -2.71 8.75 -23.58
C GLY A 59 -1.91 8.14 -24.74
N GLN A 60 -2.04 6.84 -25.02
CA GLN A 60 -1.27 6.17 -26.08
C GLN A 60 -2.07 5.71 -27.31
N ASP A 61 -3.35 6.08 -27.42
CA ASP A 61 -4.06 6.08 -28.71
C ASP A 61 -3.98 7.47 -29.36
N LYS A 62 -2.82 7.80 -29.94
CA LYS A 62 -2.69 8.81 -31.01
C LYS A 62 -1.46 8.56 -31.87
#